data_AF-A0A8T3P574-F1
#
_entry.id   AF-A0A8T3P574-F1
#
_cell.length_a   1.000
_cell.length_b   1.000
_cell.length_c   1.000
_cell.angle_alpha   90.00
_cell.angle_beta   90.00
_cell.angle_gamma   90.00
#
_symmetry.space_group_name_H-M   'P 1'
#
loop_
_entity.id
_entity.type
_entity.pdbx_description
1 polymer ?
#
loop_
_entity_poly.entity_id
_entity_poly.type
_entity_poly.pdbx_seq_one_letter_code
_entity_poly.pdbx_strand_id
1 'polypeptide(L)'
;MDPDELAEVIRCHLPAYLSEADYNKVTEQLKRFSEFRDYYILPAPTKKALQGDGWTGFAIKNDNEMLKVRGMILSNSDIDPDNPSRPDCNVVFSPIIPLSAVRKRFSDAKFNE
;
A
#
# COMPACT_ATOMS: atom_id res chain seq x y z
N MET A 1 17.30 -18.73 8.56
CA MET A 1 16.81 -19.16 7.26
C MET A 1 17.96 -19.00 6.29
N ASP A 2 18.30 -20.08 5.60
CA ASP A 2 19.33 -20.06 4.56
C ASP A 2 18.86 -19.14 3.41
N PRO A 3 19.73 -18.31 2.80
CA PRO A 3 19.40 -17.54 1.60
C PRO A 3 18.73 -18.34 0.48
N ASP A 4 19.06 -19.62 0.33
CA ASP A 4 18.48 -20.49 -0.70
C ASP A 4 17.08 -21.01 -0.30
N GLU A 5 16.87 -21.26 0.99
CA GLU A 5 15.57 -21.61 1.57
C GLU A 5 14.59 -20.44 1.49
N LEU A 6 15.06 -19.21 1.68
CA LEU A 6 14.28 -17.99 1.48
C LEU A 6 13.83 -17.83 0.02
N ALA A 7 14.69 -18.17 -0.94
CA ALA A 7 14.37 -18.07 -2.36
C ALA A 7 13.27 -19.04 -2.78
N GLU A 8 13.26 -20.27 -2.27
CA GLU A 8 12.17 -21.22 -2.53
C GLU A 8 10.83 -20.76 -1.96
N VAL A 9 10.82 -20.25 -0.73
CA VAL A 9 9.60 -19.71 -0.11
C VAL A 9 9.05 -18.53 -0.93
N ILE A 10 9.92 -17.63 -1.40
CA ILE A 10 9.53 -16.49 -2.23
C ILE A 10 8.89 -16.96 -3.55
N ARG A 11 9.42 -18.00 -4.23
CA ARG A 11 8.80 -18.53 -5.47
C ARG A 11 7.35 -18.92 -5.27
N CYS A 12 7.05 -19.59 -4.17
CA CYS A 12 5.69 -20.07 -3.87
C CYS A 12 4.69 -18.94 -3.60
N HIS A 13 5.17 -17.74 -3.28
CA HIS A 13 4.34 -16.58 -2.98
C HIS A 13 4.32 -15.53 -4.10
N LEU A 14 5.17 -15.66 -5.12
CA LEU A 14 5.17 -14.75 -6.26
C LEU A 14 4.14 -15.15 -7.32
N PRO A 15 3.58 -14.17 -8.05
CA PRO A 15 2.58 -14.46 -9.06
C PRO A 15 3.14 -15.31 -10.22
N ALA A 16 2.35 -16.28 -10.70
CA ALA A 16 2.76 -17.20 -11.76
C ALA A 16 3.00 -16.53 -13.13
N TYR A 17 2.60 -15.27 -13.31
CA TYR A 17 2.83 -14.50 -14.54
C TYR A 17 4.23 -13.87 -14.61
N LEU A 18 5.03 -13.97 -13.55
CA LEU A 18 6.36 -13.37 -13.53
C LEU A 18 7.31 -14.15 -14.45
N SER A 19 8.04 -13.43 -15.30
CA SER A 19 9.12 -14.04 -16.09
C SER A 19 10.28 -14.44 -15.18
N GLU A 20 11.11 -15.39 -15.60
CA GLU A 20 12.30 -15.81 -14.84
C GLU A 20 13.28 -14.64 -14.62
N ALA A 21 13.40 -13.74 -15.61
CA ALA A 21 14.20 -12.54 -15.52
C ALA A 21 13.68 -11.58 -14.43
N ASP A 22 12.37 -11.41 -14.33
CA ASP A 22 11.76 -10.54 -13.32
C ASP A 22 11.77 -11.18 -11.93
N TYR A 23 11.66 -12.51 -11.86
CA TYR A 23 11.85 -13.27 -10.62
C TYR A 23 13.24 -13.04 -10.03
N ASN A 24 14.29 -13.11 -10.86
CA ASN A 24 15.66 -12.89 -10.42
C ASN A 24 15.84 -11.46 -9.89
N LYS A 25 15.29 -10.45 -10.58
CA LYS A 25 15.32 -9.06 -10.11
C LYS A 25 14.64 -8.89 -8.75
N VAL A 26 13.44 -9.43 -8.58
CA VAL A 26 12.70 -9.34 -7.30
C VAL A 26 13.47 -10.03 -6.19
N THR A 27 14.04 -11.21 -6.46
CA THR A 27 14.82 -11.97 -5.49
C THR A 27 16.09 -11.22 -5.07
N GLU A 28 16.80 -10.59 -6.00
CA GLU A 28 17.96 -9.74 -5.67
C GLU A 28 17.58 -8.54 -4.80
N GLN A 29 16.46 -7.88 -5.11
CA GLN A 29 15.97 -6.75 -4.31
C GLN A 29 15.58 -7.19 -2.88
N LEU A 30 14.94 -8.36 -2.75
CA LEU A 30 14.58 -8.93 -1.45
C LEU A 30 15.80 -9.34 -0.62
N LYS A 31 16.87 -9.85 -1.25
CA LYS A 31 18.14 -10.15 -0.55
C LYS A 31 18.78 -8.89 0.03
N ARG A 32 18.59 -7.74 -0.63
CA ARG A 32 19.09 -6.42 -0.19
C ARG A 32 18.15 -5.72 0.78
N PHE A 33 17.09 -6.38 1.24
CA PHE A 33 16.12 -5.78 2.17
C PHE A 33 16.77 -5.24 3.46
N SER A 34 17.80 -5.90 3.98
CA SER A 34 18.54 -5.42 5.15
C SER A 34 19.25 -4.09 4.92
N GLU A 35 19.66 -3.79 3.68
CA GLU A 35 20.31 -2.54 3.28
C GLU A 35 19.29 -1.39 3.13
N PHE A 36 18.05 -1.71 2.74
CA PHE A 36 16.98 -0.74 2.47
C PHE A 36 15.83 -0.81 3.48
N ARG A 37 16.09 -1.34 4.66
CA ARG A 37 15.07 -1.54 5.70
C ARG A 37 14.28 -0.28 5.98
N ASP A 38 14.96 0.85 5.94
CA ASP A 38 14.39 2.17 6.21
C ASP A 38 13.37 2.61 5.15
N TYR A 39 13.57 2.24 3.88
CA TYR A 39 12.61 2.52 2.81
C TYR A 39 11.28 1.78 3.00
N TYR A 40 11.34 0.55 3.51
CA TYR A 40 10.16 -0.32 3.66
C TYR A 40 9.49 -0.22 5.04
N ILE A 41 10.23 0.20 6.08
CA ILE A 41 9.76 0.15 7.48
C ILE A 41 9.60 1.53 8.09
N LEU A 42 10.39 2.54 7.70
CA LEU A 42 10.20 3.87 8.26
C LEU A 42 8.94 4.50 7.63
N PRO A 43 8.01 5.04 8.44
CA PRO A 43 7.07 6.01 7.92
C PRO A 43 7.92 7.18 7.42
N ALA A 44 8.00 7.37 6.10
CA ALA A 44 8.85 8.39 5.51
C ALA A 44 8.62 9.74 6.23
N PRO A 45 9.64 10.35 6.86
CA PRO A 45 9.50 11.66 7.43
C PRO A 45 9.84 12.68 6.33
N THR A 46 9.01 12.81 5.31
CA THR A 46 9.26 13.81 4.26
C THR A 46 7.98 14.51 3.83
N LYS A 47 8.10 15.81 3.60
CA LYS A 47 7.03 16.80 3.36
C LYS A 47 6.13 16.53 2.14
N LYS A 48 6.31 15.41 1.44
CA LYS A 48 5.56 15.03 0.24
C LYS A 48 4.96 13.66 0.46
N ALA A 49 3.63 13.61 0.41
CA ALA A 49 2.88 12.38 0.52
C ALA A 49 2.95 11.65 -0.83
N LEU A 50 3.41 10.40 -0.84
CA LEU A 50 3.61 9.57 -2.05
C LEU A 50 2.44 8.62 -2.28
N GLN A 51 2.38 8.03 -3.48
CA GLN A 51 1.41 6.99 -3.78
C GLN A 51 1.62 5.78 -2.87
N GLY A 52 0.53 5.30 -2.27
CA GLY A 52 0.58 4.16 -1.35
C GLY A 52 0.91 4.54 0.10
N ASP A 53 1.27 5.79 0.39
CA ASP A 53 1.48 6.22 1.77
C ASP A 53 0.19 6.19 2.58
N GLY A 54 0.31 5.72 3.82
CA GLY A 54 -0.73 5.83 4.82
C GLY A 54 -0.76 7.25 5.37
N TRP A 55 -1.92 7.89 5.34
CA TRP A 55 -2.11 9.24 5.86
C TRP A 55 -3.30 9.31 6.82
N THR A 56 -3.23 10.26 7.75
CA THR A 56 -4.28 10.47 8.76
C THR A 56 -4.89 11.87 8.63
N GLY A 57 -6.20 11.98 8.86
CA GLY A 57 -6.89 13.28 8.82
C GLY A 57 -7.51 13.63 7.48
N PHE A 58 -7.64 12.67 6.55
CA PHE A 58 -8.49 12.85 5.37
C PHE A 58 -9.92 13.15 5.81
N ALA A 59 -10.57 14.07 5.11
CA ALA A 59 -11.92 14.49 5.47
C ALA A 59 -12.93 13.84 4.52
N ILE A 60 -13.84 13.04 5.06
CA ILE A 60 -15.00 12.50 4.33
C ILE A 60 -16.24 13.24 4.83
N LYS A 61 -17.08 13.68 3.89
CA LYS A 61 -18.40 14.20 4.22
C LYS A 61 -19.36 13.02 4.38
N ASN A 62 -19.91 12.85 5.57
CA ASN A 62 -20.97 11.89 5.88
C ASN A 62 -22.23 12.69 6.22
N ASP A 63 -23.19 12.70 5.31
CA ASP A 63 -24.37 13.57 5.37
C ASP A 63 -24.00 15.05 5.61
N ASN A 64 -24.19 15.54 6.84
CA ASN A 64 -23.89 16.92 7.26
C ASN A 64 -22.66 17.02 8.17
N GLU A 65 -21.95 15.92 8.40
CA GLU A 65 -20.77 15.88 9.28
C GLU A 65 -19.49 15.62 8.49
N MET A 66 -18.41 16.32 8.88
CA MET A 66 -17.08 16.10 8.35
C MET A 66 -16.31 15.15 9.27
N LEU A 67 -16.05 13.94 8.79
CA LEU A 67 -15.32 12.92 9.53
C LEU A 67 -13.85 12.90 9.10
N LYS A 68 -12.95 12.90 10.07
CA LYS A 68 -11.53 12.67 9.81
C LYS A 68 -11.24 11.18 9.85
N VAL A 69 -10.67 10.64 8.77
CA VAL A 69 -10.37 9.23 8.61
C VAL A 69 -8.89 9.00 8.29
N ARG A 70 -8.47 7.75 8.44
CA ARG A 70 -7.20 7.26 7.91
C ARG A 70 -7.44 6.72 6.51
N GLY A 71 -6.47 6.87 5.63
CA GLY A 71 -6.57 6.38 4.26
C GLY A 71 -5.20 6.15 3.65
N MET A 72 -5.19 5.46 2.52
CA MET A 72 -4.00 5.34 1.66
C MET A 72 -4.12 6.31 0.50
N ILE A 73 -3.02 6.97 0.15
CA ILE A 73 -2.97 7.90 -0.97
C ILE A 73 -3.04 7.15 -2.29
N LEU A 74 -3.97 7.60 -3.13
CA LEU A 74 -4.16 7.18 -4.52
C LEU A 74 -3.93 8.41 -5.42
N SER A 75 -2.68 8.68 -5.75
CA SER A 75 -2.29 9.71 -6.71
C SER A 75 -1.96 9.09 -8.06
N ASN A 76 -2.18 9.84 -9.14
CA ASN A 76 -1.64 9.51 -10.47
C ASN A 76 -0.16 9.95 -10.61
N SER A 77 0.56 10.08 -9.49
CA SER A 77 1.95 10.52 -9.42
C SER A 77 2.72 9.71 -8.39
N ASP A 78 4.04 9.84 -8.46
CA ASP A 78 4.99 8.74 -8.42
C ASP A 78 5.21 8.04 -7.09
N ILE A 79 5.58 6.76 -7.23
CA ILE A 79 6.17 5.89 -6.20
C ILE A 79 7.62 6.31 -5.92
N ASP A 80 8.27 6.97 -6.89
CA ASP A 80 9.67 7.39 -6.83
C ASP A 80 9.79 8.87 -6.41
N PRO A 81 10.50 9.18 -5.31
CA PRO A 81 10.72 10.57 -4.87
C PRO A 81 11.53 11.42 -5.85
N ASP A 82 12.28 10.81 -6.78
CA ASP A 82 13.11 11.50 -7.77
C ASP A 82 12.31 11.90 -9.03
N ASN A 83 11.04 11.50 -9.16
CA ASN A 83 10.26 11.86 -10.32
C ASN A 83 9.89 13.37 -10.30
N PRO A 84 9.96 14.07 -11.44
CA PRO A 84 9.63 15.49 -11.49
C PRO A 84 8.22 15.75 -10.98
N SER A 85 8.12 16.54 -9.91
CA SER A 85 6.86 16.87 -9.25
C SER A 85 5.90 17.48 -10.28
N ARG A 86 4.77 16.81 -10.54
CA ARG A 86 3.72 17.38 -11.38
C ARG A 86 2.95 18.41 -10.57
N PRO A 87 2.77 19.65 -11.08
CA PRO A 87 2.09 20.73 -10.34
C PRO A 87 0.60 20.45 -10.10
N ASP A 88 -0.02 19.63 -10.95
CA ASP A 88 -1.46 19.31 -10.92
C ASP A 88 -1.73 17.88 -10.43
N CYS A 89 -1.12 17.48 -9.31
CA CYS A 89 -1.41 16.17 -8.74
C CYS A 89 -2.80 16.15 -8.08
N ASN A 90 -3.77 15.53 -8.75
CA ASN A 90 -5.04 15.17 -8.14
C ASN A 90 -4.81 13.98 -7.20
N VAL A 91 -4.85 14.25 -5.89
CA VAL A 91 -4.76 13.22 -4.86
C VAL A 91 -6.16 12.72 -4.52
N VAL A 92 -6.41 11.44 -4.81
CA VAL A 92 -7.54 10.69 -4.26
C VAL A 92 -7.01 9.85 -3.11
N PHE A 93 -7.87 9.32 -2.24
CA PHE A 93 -7.44 8.38 -1.20
C PHE A 93 -8.46 7.26 -1.04
N SER A 94 -7.99 6.11 -0.58
CA SER A 94 -8.83 4.98 -0.18
C SER A 94 -8.94 4.97 1.35
N PRO A 95 -10.14 5.12 1.94
CA PRO A 95 -10.29 5.05 3.38
C PRO A 95 -9.96 3.64 3.89
N ILE A 96 -9.20 3.59 4.99
CA ILE A 96 -8.90 2.33 5.68
C ILE A 96 -10.04 2.05 6.66
N ILE A 97 -10.80 0.99 6.41
CA ILE A 97 -11.95 0.59 7.21
C ILE A 97 -11.60 -0.70 7.97
N PRO A 98 -11.86 -0.80 9.29
CA PRO A 98 -11.66 -2.04 10.03
C PRO A 98 -12.52 -3.17 9.44
N LEU A 99 -11.89 -4.33 9.18
CA LEU A 99 -12.59 -5.49 8.61
C LEU A 99 -13.77 -5.94 9.48
N SER A 100 -13.65 -5.80 10.80
CA SER A 100 -14.74 -6.07 11.74
C SER A 100 -15.98 -5.21 11.51
N ALA A 101 -15.80 -3.94 11.13
CA ALA A 101 -16.91 -3.02 10.83
C ALA A 101 -17.62 -3.43 9.54
N VAL A 102 -16.85 -3.83 8.52
CA VAL A 102 -17.39 -4.35 7.25
C VAL A 102 -18.14 -5.65 7.48
N ARG A 103 -17.56 -6.60 8.23
CA ARG A 103 -18.19 -7.87 8.58
C ARG A 103 -19.52 -7.66 9.30
N LYS A 104 -19.56 -6.76 10.28
CA LYS A 104 -20.78 -6.42 11.02
C LYS A 104 -21.86 -5.92 10.07
N ARG A 105 -21.54 -4.98 9.16
CA ARG A 105 -22.50 -4.47 8.16
C ARG A 105 -23.09 -5.58 7.30
N PHE A 106 -22.27 -6.53 6.84
CA PHE A 106 -22.76 -7.67 6.06
C PHE A 106 -23.62 -8.63 6.88
N SER A 107 -23.29 -8.88 8.15
CA SER A 107 -24.13 -9.70 9.04
C SER A 107 -25.48 -9.04 9.34
N ASP A 108 -25.49 -7.73 9.53
CA ASP A 108 -26.70 -6.95 9.85
C ASP A 108 -27.63 -6.80 8.63
N ALA A 109 -27.07 -6.79 7.41
CA ALA A 109 -27.79 -6.53 6.17
C ALA A 109 -28.78 -7.64 5.75
N LYS A 110 -28.86 -8.77 6.48
CA LYS A 110 -29.71 -9.96 6.24
C LYS A 110 -30.20 -10.03 4.80
N PHE A 111 -29.45 -10.70 3.93
CA PHE A 111 -29.95 -11.01 2.59
C PHE A 111 -31.29 -11.76 2.75
N ASN A 112 -32.39 -11.08 2.44
CA ASN A 112 -33.71 -11.72 2.41
C ASN A 112 -33.65 -12.72 1.25
N GLU A 113 -33.71 -14.01 1.58
CA GLU A 113 -34.02 -15.08 0.63
C GLU A 113 -35.50 -15.02 0.22
#